data_AF-A0A970DZK3-F1
#
_entry.id   AF-A0A970DZK3-F1
#
_cell.length_a   1.000
_cell.length_b   1.000
_cell.length_c   1.000
_cell.angle_alpha   90.00
_cell.angle_beta   90.00
_cell.angle_gamma   90.00
#
_symmetry.space_group_name_H-M   'P 1'
#
loop_
_entity.id
_entity.type
_entity.pdbx_description
1 polymer ?
#
loop_
_entity_poly.entity_id
_entity_poly.type
_entity_poly.pdbx_seq_one_letter_code
_entity_poly.pdbx_strand_id
1 'polypeptide(L)'
;MRHWQHRITIAVVLFMLTTATACAGHEPIVRMLEEMDRELLSYHTLLKEAGEAELSRRLDEFQAQLDKEYEAFFAQIEQEGQEYAASLQEEYGPQMLRLQLELLLLTLDDEEELERAEAMAALQQAMEDALAEKEAELHRRLADFEQSLEERFAQFQLEVGQEIEEKLAEEYSAFKADFLWAFEHSLRNSFVNR
;
A
#
# COMPACT_ATOMS: atom_id res chain seq x y z
N MET A 1 -16.46 -26.51 -5.40
CA MET A 1 -17.42 -27.36 -4.66
C MET A 1 -16.72 -28.16 -3.56
N ARG A 2 -16.28 -27.52 -2.47
CA ARG A 2 -15.70 -28.19 -1.29
C ARG A 2 -15.98 -27.47 0.05
N HIS A 3 -16.98 -26.60 0.12
CA HIS A 3 -17.35 -25.88 1.36
C HIS A 3 -18.52 -26.50 2.14
N TRP A 4 -19.10 -27.60 1.66
CA TRP A 4 -20.27 -28.23 2.29
C TRP A 4 -19.95 -29.38 3.25
N GLN A 5 -18.70 -29.84 3.33
CA GLN A 5 -18.33 -30.95 4.21
C GLN A 5 -17.87 -30.53 5.61
N HIS A 6 -17.40 -29.30 5.82
CA HIS A 6 -16.96 -28.86 7.14
C HIS A 6 -18.10 -28.48 8.10
N ARG A 7 -19.27 -28.10 7.58
CA ARG A 7 -20.46 -27.78 8.40
C ARG A 7 -21.10 -28.98 9.08
N ILE A 8 -20.83 -30.21 8.60
CA ILE A 8 -21.41 -31.44 9.16
C ILE A 8 -20.51 -32.03 10.27
N THR A 9 -19.20 -31.79 10.22
CA THR A 9 -18.26 -32.35 11.20
C THR A 9 -18.39 -31.78 12.61
N ILE A 10 -18.77 -30.51 12.76
CA ILE A 10 -18.90 -29.88 14.09
C ILE A 10 -20.20 -30.31 14.79
N ALA A 11 -21.26 -30.61 14.02
CA ALA A 11 -22.53 -31.07 14.59
C ALA A 11 -22.48 -32.50 15.16
N VAL A 12 -21.51 -33.34 14.74
CA VAL A 12 -21.43 -34.74 15.17
C VAL A 12 -20.66 -34.93 16.48
N VAL A 13 -19.82 -33.97 16.87
CA VAL A 13 -19.07 -34.06 18.14
C VAL A 13 -19.96 -33.72 19.36
N LEU A 14 -21.06 -32.99 19.15
CA LEU A 14 -21.97 -32.57 20.22
C LEU A 14 -23.03 -33.61 20.65
N PHE A 15 -23.10 -34.79 20.01
CA PHE A 15 -24.17 -35.77 20.28
C PHE A 15 -23.75 -37.02 21.07
N MET A 16 -22.49 -37.14 21.51
CA MET A 16 -21.98 -38.38 22.15
C MET A 16 -21.74 -38.31 23.66
N LEU A 17 -22.31 -37.35 24.38
CA LEU A 17 -22.14 -37.22 25.84
C LEU A 17 -23.48 -36.96 26.56
N THR A 18 -24.44 -37.87 26.37
CA THR A 18 -25.73 -37.86 27.07
C THR A 18 -26.00 -39.15 27.83
N THR A 19 -25.14 -39.52 28.78
CA THR A 19 -25.56 -40.32 29.95
C THR A 19 -24.57 -40.13 31.08
N ALA A 20 -24.94 -39.35 32.10
CA ALA A 20 -24.81 -39.75 33.50
C ALA A 20 -25.21 -38.60 34.44
N THR A 21 -26.11 -38.97 35.35
CA THR A 21 -26.23 -38.44 36.72
C THR A 21 -26.70 -37.01 36.90
N ALA A 22 -28.01 -36.92 37.15
CA ALA A 22 -28.65 -35.94 37.99
C ALA A 22 -27.96 -35.87 39.37
N CYS A 23 -27.13 -34.85 39.59
CA CYS A 23 -26.76 -34.33 40.91
C CYS A 23 -25.91 -33.04 40.82
N ALA A 24 -26.33 -31.99 40.09
CA ALA A 24 -25.62 -30.70 40.09
C ALA A 24 -26.49 -29.60 39.47
N GLY A 25 -27.20 -28.82 40.29
CA GLY A 25 -28.16 -27.82 39.81
C GLY A 25 -27.55 -26.56 39.17
N HIS A 26 -26.23 -26.40 39.16
CA HIS A 26 -25.55 -25.18 38.67
C HIS A 26 -24.30 -25.45 37.80
N GLU A 27 -23.54 -26.53 38.02
CA GLU A 27 -22.32 -26.83 37.24
C GLU A 27 -22.52 -27.01 35.71
N PRO A 28 -23.60 -27.62 35.18
CA PRO A 28 -23.71 -27.81 33.73
C PRO A 28 -24.03 -26.51 32.98
N ILE A 29 -24.75 -25.56 33.61
CA ILE A 29 -25.07 -24.26 33.00
C ILE A 29 -23.84 -23.35 33.01
N VAL A 30 -23.06 -23.37 34.10
CA VAL A 30 -21.81 -22.62 34.20
C VAL A 30 -20.81 -23.08 33.14
N ARG A 31 -20.63 -24.40 32.96
CA ARG A 31 -19.78 -24.92 31.87
C ARG A 31 -20.26 -24.52 30.48
N MET A 32 -21.56 -24.53 30.24
CA MET A 32 -22.14 -24.15 28.94
C MET A 32 -21.93 -22.65 28.63
N LEU A 33 -21.98 -21.79 29.66
CA LEU A 33 -21.66 -20.37 29.53
C LEU A 33 -20.16 -20.12 29.31
N GLU A 34 -19.29 -20.86 30.00
CA GLU A 34 -17.84 -20.81 29.78
C GLU A 34 -17.45 -21.28 28.37
N GLU A 35 -18.14 -22.29 27.84
CA GLU A 35 -17.96 -22.75 26.46
C GLU A 35 -18.43 -21.71 25.44
N MET A 36 -19.59 -21.06 25.68
CA MET A 36 -20.06 -19.93 24.86
C MET A 36 -19.05 -18.78 24.83
N ASP A 37 -18.56 -18.35 25.99
CA ASP A 37 -17.60 -17.25 26.06
C ASP A 37 -16.30 -17.61 25.33
N ARG A 38 -15.85 -18.86 25.45
CA ARG A 38 -14.67 -19.35 24.71
C ARG A 38 -14.89 -19.35 23.20
N GLU A 39 -16.05 -19.80 22.74
CA GLU A 39 -16.37 -19.85 21.30
C GLU A 39 -16.50 -18.45 20.71
N LEU A 40 -17.20 -17.53 21.39
CA LEU A 40 -17.32 -16.13 20.97
C LEU A 40 -15.95 -15.43 20.91
N LEU A 41 -15.09 -15.63 21.93
CA LEU A 41 -13.73 -15.09 21.93
C LEU A 41 -12.90 -15.68 20.79
N SER A 42 -12.97 -16.99 20.57
CA SER A 42 -12.21 -17.64 19.49
C SER A 42 -12.63 -17.13 18.11
N TYR A 43 -13.92 -16.94 17.88
CA TYR A 43 -14.44 -16.45 16.61
C TYR A 43 -14.07 -14.98 16.39
N HIS A 44 -14.14 -14.15 17.43
CA HIS A 44 -13.69 -12.76 17.36
C HIS A 44 -12.19 -12.65 17.01
N THR A 45 -11.34 -13.49 17.61
CA THR A 45 -9.91 -13.53 17.28
C THR A 45 -9.68 -13.95 15.83
N LEU A 46 -10.36 -15.00 15.35
CA LEU A 46 -10.25 -15.45 13.96
C LEU A 46 -10.69 -14.38 12.96
N LEU A 47 -11.79 -13.69 13.23
CA LEU A 47 -12.25 -12.56 12.42
C LEU A 47 -11.21 -11.44 12.36
N LYS A 48 -10.63 -11.10 13.51
CA LYS A 48 -9.59 -10.06 13.57
C LYS A 48 -8.36 -10.44 12.75
N GLU A 49 -7.86 -11.67 12.89
CA GLU A 49 -6.72 -12.16 12.11
C GLU A 49 -7.02 -12.19 10.60
N ALA A 50 -8.22 -12.61 10.21
CA ALA A 50 -8.65 -12.60 8.81
C ALA A 50 -8.75 -11.16 8.24
N GLY A 51 -9.23 -10.22 9.06
CA GLY A 51 -9.27 -8.80 8.74
C GLY A 51 -7.89 -8.20 8.50
N GLU A 52 -6.96 -8.44 9.43
CA GLU A 52 -5.56 -7.98 9.33
C GLU A 52 -4.88 -8.58 8.09
N ALA A 53 -5.11 -9.86 7.79
CA ALA A 53 -4.56 -10.51 6.61
C ALA A 53 -5.11 -9.93 5.29
N GLU A 54 -6.41 -9.66 5.20
CA GLU A 54 -7.03 -9.04 4.02
C GLU A 54 -6.58 -7.59 3.85
N LEU A 55 -6.46 -6.83 4.94
CA LEU A 55 -5.92 -5.47 4.91
C LEU A 55 -4.49 -5.47 4.38
N SER A 56 -3.61 -6.31 4.95
CA SER A 56 -2.22 -6.43 4.48
C SER A 56 -2.15 -6.78 3.00
N ARG A 57 -2.93 -7.77 2.56
CA ARG A 57 -2.96 -8.19 1.15
C ARG A 57 -3.34 -7.04 0.21
N ARG A 58 -4.39 -6.29 0.54
CA ARG A 58 -4.83 -5.17 -0.28
C ARG A 58 -3.84 -4.01 -0.29
N LEU A 59 -3.21 -3.73 0.85
CA LEU A 59 -2.17 -2.70 0.94
C LEU A 59 -0.95 -3.07 0.09
N ASP A 60 -0.51 -4.33 0.15
CA ASP A 60 0.61 -4.81 -0.67
C ASP A 60 0.30 -4.74 -2.17
N GLU A 61 -0.93 -5.14 -2.56
CA GLU A 61 -1.38 -5.05 -3.96
C GLU A 61 -1.45 -3.61 -4.45
N PHE A 62 -1.89 -2.68 -3.60
CA PHE A 62 -1.96 -1.25 -3.94
C PHE A 62 -0.58 -0.61 -3.98
N GLN A 63 0.29 -0.91 -3.01
CA GLN A 63 1.68 -0.44 -3.01
C GLN A 63 2.39 -0.87 -4.29
N ALA A 64 2.24 -2.13 -4.71
CA ALA A 64 2.84 -2.62 -5.95
C ALA A 64 2.28 -1.94 -7.22
N GLN A 65 1.09 -1.35 -7.17
CA GLN A 65 0.55 -0.53 -8.26
C GLN A 65 1.20 0.86 -8.24
N LEU A 66 1.29 1.50 -7.07
CA LEU A 66 1.94 2.80 -6.92
C LEU A 66 3.43 2.73 -7.29
N ASP A 67 4.13 1.67 -6.93
CA ASP A 67 5.54 1.46 -7.29
C ASP A 67 5.73 1.41 -8.81
N LYS A 68 4.83 0.76 -9.54
CA LYS A 68 4.85 0.73 -11.01
C LYS A 68 4.58 2.09 -11.62
N GLU A 69 3.63 2.83 -11.05
CA GLU A 69 3.34 4.21 -11.47
C GLU A 69 4.56 5.12 -11.24
N TYR A 70 5.23 4.95 -10.10
CA TYR A 70 6.48 5.64 -9.76
C TYR A 70 7.59 5.34 -10.75
N GLU A 71 7.89 4.05 -10.99
CA GLU A 71 8.94 3.65 -11.93
C GLU A 71 8.68 4.20 -13.34
N ALA A 72 7.43 4.17 -13.81
CA ALA A 72 7.06 4.71 -15.11
C ALA A 72 7.25 6.22 -15.20
N PHE A 73 6.83 6.95 -14.16
CA PHE A 73 7.00 8.41 -14.10
C PHE A 73 8.48 8.81 -13.97
N PHE A 74 9.24 8.10 -13.14
CA PHE A 74 10.67 8.31 -12.97
C PHE A 74 11.43 8.11 -14.29
N ALA A 75 11.15 7.02 -15.01
CA ALA A 75 11.75 6.77 -16.31
C ALA A 75 11.41 7.87 -17.34
N GLN A 76 10.19 8.41 -17.30
CA GLN A 76 9.80 9.54 -18.14
C GLN A 76 10.59 10.81 -17.79
N ILE A 77 10.76 11.13 -16.50
CA ILE A 77 11.52 12.29 -16.03
C ILE A 77 13.00 12.16 -16.40
N GLU A 78 13.58 10.97 -16.24
CA GLU A 78 14.97 10.69 -16.62
C GLU A 78 15.17 10.89 -18.12
N GLN A 79 14.27 10.35 -18.94
CA GLN A 79 14.30 10.55 -20.39
C GLN A 79 14.17 12.03 -20.76
N GLU A 80 13.25 12.77 -20.15
CA GLU A 80 13.08 14.21 -20.38
C GLU A 80 14.36 14.99 -20.05
N GLY A 81 15.03 14.64 -18.94
CA GLY A 81 16.31 15.24 -18.55
C GLY A 81 17.43 14.94 -19.55
N GLN A 82 17.53 13.69 -20.03
CA GLN A 82 18.51 13.29 -21.03
C GLN A 82 18.29 13.98 -22.38
N GLU A 83 17.04 14.05 -22.85
CA GLU A 83 16.66 14.73 -24.08
C GLU A 83 16.96 16.23 -24.01
N TYR A 84 16.68 16.85 -22.87
CA TYR A 84 17.00 18.26 -22.66
C TYR A 84 18.51 18.52 -22.66
N ALA A 85 19.29 17.71 -21.94
CA ALA A 85 20.74 17.82 -21.95
C ALA A 85 21.33 17.62 -23.35
N ALA A 86 20.81 16.68 -24.13
CA ALA A 86 21.20 16.50 -25.52
C ALA A 86 20.87 17.74 -26.38
N SER A 87 19.68 18.34 -26.19
CA SER A 87 19.27 19.54 -26.92
C SER A 87 20.18 20.74 -26.63
N LEU A 88 20.60 20.91 -25.37
CA LEU A 88 21.56 21.95 -25.00
C LEU A 88 22.94 21.68 -25.63
N GLN A 89 23.38 20.43 -25.65
CA GLN A 89 24.64 20.07 -26.32
C GLN A 89 24.58 20.37 -27.83
N GLU A 90 23.44 20.18 -28.48
CA GLU A 90 23.24 20.53 -29.90
C GLU A 90 23.24 22.05 -30.15
N GLU A 91 22.68 22.84 -29.23
CA GLU A 91 22.61 24.30 -29.34
C GLU A 91 23.95 24.98 -29.07
N TYR A 92 24.60 24.61 -27.96
CA TYR A 92 25.83 25.25 -27.47
C TYR A 92 27.10 24.60 -28.01
N GLY A 93 27.09 23.29 -28.29
CA GLY A 93 28.24 22.52 -28.74
C GLY A 93 28.93 23.06 -30.00
N PRO A 94 28.20 23.40 -31.08
CA PRO A 94 28.80 23.98 -32.28
C PRO A 94 29.46 25.34 -32.05
N GLN A 95 28.87 26.16 -31.17
CA GLN A 95 29.40 27.50 -30.85
C GLN A 95 30.69 27.38 -30.03
N MET A 96 30.69 26.49 -29.04
CA MET A 96 31.87 26.16 -28.23
C MET A 96 33.00 25.59 -29.10
N LEU A 97 32.69 24.63 -29.98
CA LEU A 97 33.69 24.04 -30.88
C LEU A 97 34.27 25.11 -31.83
N ARG A 98 33.42 25.99 -32.36
CA ARG A 98 33.87 27.09 -33.21
C ARG A 98 34.85 28.00 -32.47
N LEU A 99 34.52 28.43 -31.25
CA LEU A 99 35.41 29.29 -30.44
C LEU A 99 36.73 28.58 -30.10
N GLN A 100 36.69 27.28 -29.79
CA GLN A 100 37.90 26.48 -29.57
C GLN A 100 38.79 26.42 -30.82
N LEU A 101 38.18 26.25 -32.01
CA LEU A 101 38.93 26.24 -33.27
C LEU A 101 39.48 27.63 -33.61
N GLU A 102 38.74 28.71 -33.35
CA GLU A 102 39.20 30.09 -33.52
C GLU A 102 40.45 30.35 -32.64
N LEU A 103 40.41 29.99 -31.36
CA LEU A 103 41.54 30.10 -30.43
C LEU A 103 42.76 29.26 -30.83
N LEU A 104 42.57 28.10 -31.46
CA LEU A 104 43.65 27.18 -31.82
C LEU A 104 44.31 27.49 -33.17
N LEU A 105 43.53 28.02 -34.12
CA LEU A 105 43.93 28.05 -35.53
C LEU A 105 44.13 29.48 -36.08
N LEU A 106 43.58 30.50 -35.44
CA LEU A 106 43.75 31.88 -35.86
C LEU A 106 44.90 32.54 -35.09
N THR A 107 45.63 33.42 -35.76
CA THR A 107 46.54 34.35 -35.10
C THR A 107 45.72 35.52 -34.57
N LEU A 108 45.35 35.45 -33.30
CA LEU A 108 44.63 36.47 -32.58
C LEU A 108 45.63 37.36 -31.83
N ASP A 109 45.26 38.59 -31.52
CA ASP A 109 45.99 39.40 -30.55
C ASP A 109 45.53 39.08 -29.10
N ASP A 110 46.26 39.58 -28.11
CA ASP A 110 45.99 39.28 -26.68
C ASP A 110 44.57 39.70 -26.26
N GLU A 111 44.00 40.74 -26.89
CA GLU A 111 42.66 41.23 -26.59
C GLU A 111 41.59 40.31 -27.20
N GLU A 112 41.75 39.93 -28.46
CA GLU A 112 40.90 38.97 -29.16
C GLU A 112 40.94 37.56 -28.52
N GLU A 113 42.11 37.09 -28.07
CA GLU A 113 42.22 35.82 -27.34
C GLU A 113 41.40 35.84 -26.04
N LEU A 114 41.50 36.94 -25.28
CA LEU A 114 40.74 37.11 -24.05
C LEU A 114 39.23 37.15 -24.32
N GLU A 115 38.78 37.92 -25.32
CA GLU A 115 37.36 37.99 -25.69
C GLU A 115 36.78 36.62 -26.05
N ARG A 116 37.53 35.80 -26.80
CA ARG A 116 37.09 34.44 -27.18
C ARG A 116 37.05 33.50 -26.00
N ALA A 117 38.02 33.59 -25.08
CA ALA A 117 38.03 32.82 -23.85
C ALA A 117 36.85 33.18 -22.94
N GLU A 118 36.55 34.47 -22.78
CA GLU A 118 35.39 34.95 -22.02
C GLU A 118 34.07 34.53 -22.65
N ALA A 119 33.94 34.63 -23.97
CA ALA A 119 32.74 34.18 -24.68
C ALA A 119 32.51 32.66 -24.51
N MET A 120 33.58 31.86 -24.53
CA MET A 120 33.51 30.42 -24.28
C MET A 120 33.09 30.12 -22.84
N ALA A 121 33.66 30.82 -21.86
CA ALA A 121 33.28 30.68 -20.45
C ALA A 121 31.81 31.08 -20.21
N ALA A 122 31.34 32.16 -20.83
CA ALA A 122 29.97 32.61 -20.74
C ALA A 122 28.97 31.60 -21.34
N LEU A 123 29.30 31.00 -22.49
CA LEU A 123 28.47 29.94 -23.10
C LEU A 123 28.42 28.69 -22.23
N GLN A 124 29.55 28.28 -21.65
CA GLN A 124 29.59 27.15 -20.74
C GLN A 124 28.75 27.40 -19.48
N GLN A 125 28.89 28.58 -18.87
CA GLN A 125 28.08 28.97 -17.71
C GLN A 125 26.59 28.97 -18.04
N ALA A 126 26.20 29.52 -19.19
CA ALA A 126 24.79 29.55 -19.61
C ALA A 126 24.22 28.14 -19.78
N MET A 127 25.00 27.19 -20.32
CA MET A 127 24.60 25.79 -20.45
C MET A 127 24.44 25.12 -19.07
N GLU A 128 25.37 25.38 -18.15
CA GLU A 128 25.31 24.85 -16.78
C GLU A 128 24.11 25.40 -16.00
N ASP A 129 23.84 26.71 -16.13
CA ASP A 129 22.69 27.37 -15.49
C ASP A 129 21.36 26.80 -16.02
N ALA A 130 21.25 26.60 -17.34
CA ALA A 130 20.06 26.03 -17.98
C ALA A 130 19.83 24.57 -17.55
N LEU A 131 20.89 23.76 -17.45
CA LEU A 131 20.81 22.39 -16.92
C LEU A 131 20.35 22.39 -15.46
N ALA A 132 20.92 23.25 -14.62
CA ALA A 132 20.57 23.34 -13.22
C ALA A 132 19.11 23.77 -13.02
N GLU A 133 18.62 24.72 -13.81
CA GLU A 133 17.22 25.15 -13.78
C GLU A 133 16.28 23.99 -14.16
N LYS A 134 16.59 23.26 -15.23
CA LYS A 134 15.79 22.10 -15.65
C LYS A 134 15.82 20.98 -14.61
N GLU A 135 16.99 20.67 -14.06
CA GLU A 135 17.13 19.65 -13.02
C GLU A 135 16.28 20.01 -11.79
N ALA A 136 16.29 21.27 -11.36
CA ALA A 136 15.45 21.73 -10.26
C ALA A 136 13.94 21.63 -10.56
N GLU A 137 13.52 21.90 -11.81
CA GLU A 137 12.13 21.70 -12.25
C GLU A 137 11.72 20.21 -12.18
N LEU A 138 12.57 19.33 -12.71
CA LEU A 138 12.32 17.88 -12.73
C LEU A 138 12.28 17.30 -11.31
N HIS A 139 13.19 17.70 -10.43
CA HIS A 139 13.17 17.30 -9.01
C HIS A 139 11.91 17.77 -8.29
N ARG A 140 11.44 19.00 -8.54
CA ARG A 140 10.18 19.48 -7.97
C ARG A 140 9.00 18.62 -8.43
N ARG A 141 8.91 18.33 -9.72
CA ARG A 141 7.86 17.47 -10.28
C ARG A 141 7.90 16.05 -9.71
N LEU A 142 9.09 15.51 -9.47
CA LEU A 142 9.26 14.21 -8.81
C LEU A 142 8.74 14.24 -7.37
N ALA A 143 9.15 15.24 -6.59
CA ALA A 143 8.71 15.40 -5.20
C ALA A 143 7.19 15.59 -5.08
N ASP A 144 6.58 16.42 -5.94
CA ASP A 144 5.13 16.62 -5.97
C ASP A 144 4.39 15.31 -6.30
N PHE A 145 4.97 14.48 -7.18
CA PHE A 145 4.40 13.19 -7.53
C PHE A 145 4.53 12.17 -6.40
N GLU A 146 5.70 12.09 -5.75
CA GLU A 146 5.92 11.25 -4.56
C GLU A 146 4.93 11.59 -3.45
N GLN A 147 4.74 12.87 -3.15
CA GLN A 147 3.73 13.31 -2.19
C GLN A 147 2.31 12.86 -2.58
N SER A 148 1.96 12.96 -3.86
CA SER A 148 0.65 12.50 -4.34
C SER A 148 0.46 10.98 -4.16
N LEU A 149 1.50 10.18 -4.36
CA LEU A 149 1.44 8.73 -4.12
C LEU A 149 1.27 8.41 -2.63
N GLU A 150 2.00 9.11 -1.75
CA GLU A 150 1.87 8.95 -0.30
C GLU A 150 0.45 9.30 0.18
N GLU A 151 -0.11 10.41 -0.30
CA GLU A 151 -1.48 10.85 0.02
C GLU A 151 -2.51 9.80 -0.43
N ARG A 152 -2.38 9.27 -1.65
CA ARG A 152 -3.24 8.20 -2.17
C ARG A 152 -3.13 6.92 -1.35
N PHE A 153 -1.92 6.55 -0.92
CA PHE A 153 -1.69 5.37 -0.09
C PHE A 153 -2.34 5.52 1.29
N ALA A 154 -2.13 6.66 1.95
CA ALA A 154 -2.72 6.94 3.26
C ALA A 154 -4.26 6.96 3.20
N GLN A 155 -4.82 7.56 2.15
CA GLN A 155 -6.26 7.57 1.94
C GLN A 155 -6.81 6.16 1.70
N PHE A 156 -6.17 5.37 0.84
CA PHE A 156 -6.57 4.00 0.57
C PHE A 156 -6.50 3.13 1.82
N GLN A 157 -5.44 3.28 2.63
CA GLN A 157 -5.30 2.55 3.89
C GLN A 157 -6.45 2.86 4.86
N LEU A 158 -6.86 4.12 4.97
CA LEU A 158 -7.96 4.54 5.82
C LEU A 158 -9.30 3.97 5.31
N GLU A 159 -9.57 4.09 4.01
CA GLU A 159 -10.82 3.62 3.39
C GLU A 159 -10.98 2.10 3.51
N VAL A 160 -9.93 1.34 3.17
CA VAL A 160 -9.95 -0.13 3.25
C VAL A 160 -9.99 -0.60 4.71
N GLY A 161 -9.28 0.09 5.61
CA GLY A 161 -9.34 -0.20 7.04
C GLY A 161 -10.76 -0.07 7.59
N GLN A 162 -11.45 1.03 7.28
CA GLN A 162 -12.84 1.25 7.67
C GLN A 162 -13.79 0.21 7.04
N GLU A 163 -13.65 -0.07 5.75
CA GLU A 163 -14.47 -1.07 5.04
C GLU A 163 -14.34 -2.46 5.69
N ILE A 164 -13.13 -2.86 6.05
CA ILE A 164 -12.88 -4.15 6.70
C ILE A 164 -13.44 -4.16 8.11
N GLU A 165 -13.19 -3.13 8.92
CA GLU A 165 -13.71 -3.04 10.29
C GLU A 165 -15.24 -3.10 10.33
N GLU A 166 -15.93 -2.40 9.43
CA GLU A 166 -17.39 -2.43 9.32
C GLU A 166 -17.89 -3.84 8.98
N LYS A 167 -17.28 -4.50 7.98
CA LYS A 167 -17.64 -5.88 7.61
C LYS A 167 -17.42 -6.87 8.74
N LEU A 168 -16.30 -6.77 9.44
CA LEU A 168 -16.01 -7.65 10.58
C LEU A 168 -17.00 -7.42 11.73
N ALA A 169 -17.39 -6.18 11.98
CA ALA A 169 -18.38 -5.85 13.01
C ALA A 169 -19.77 -6.42 12.64
N GLU A 170 -20.18 -6.31 11.39
CA GLU A 170 -21.41 -6.91 10.87
C GLU A 170 -21.38 -8.44 11.01
N GLU A 171 -20.32 -9.10 10.54
CA GLU A 171 -20.15 -10.56 10.63
C GLU A 171 -20.13 -11.06 12.07
N TYR A 172 -19.45 -10.34 12.97
CA TYR A 172 -19.44 -10.66 14.39
C TYR A 172 -20.83 -10.51 15.02
N SER A 173 -21.55 -9.43 14.69
CA SER A 173 -22.89 -9.19 15.22
C SER A 173 -23.91 -10.24 14.76
N ALA A 174 -23.83 -10.65 13.49
CA ALA A 174 -24.68 -11.69 12.91
C ALA A 174 -24.38 -13.04 13.55
N PHE A 175 -23.10 -13.41 13.66
CA PHE A 175 -22.69 -14.63 14.34
C PHE A 175 -23.17 -14.66 15.80
N LYS A 176 -22.98 -13.57 16.54
CA LYS A 176 -23.42 -13.47 17.92
C LYS A 176 -24.93 -13.64 18.06
N ALA A 177 -25.73 -13.05 17.18
CA ALA A 177 -27.18 -13.18 17.20
C ALA A 177 -27.62 -14.62 16.92
N ASP A 178 -27.06 -15.26 15.89
CA ASP A 178 -27.34 -16.66 15.55
C ASP A 178 -26.90 -17.61 16.67
N PHE A 179 -25.74 -17.35 17.26
CA PHE A 179 -25.18 -18.13 18.35
C PHE A 179 -26.06 -18.06 19.61
N LEU A 180 -26.48 -16.86 20.00
CA LEU A 180 -27.37 -16.65 21.14
C LEU A 180 -28.74 -17.29 20.92
N TRP A 181 -29.29 -17.19 19.70
CA TRP A 181 -30.54 -17.84 19.35
C TRP A 181 -30.45 -19.37 19.45
N ALA A 182 -29.40 -19.96 18.90
CA ALA A 182 -29.16 -21.40 18.97
C ALA A 182 -28.95 -21.87 20.42
N PHE A 183 -28.24 -21.09 21.22
CA PHE A 183 -28.02 -21.35 22.64
C PHE A 183 -29.33 -21.30 23.45
N GLU A 184 -30.16 -20.28 23.25
CA GLU A 184 -31.47 -20.17 23.91
C GLU A 184 -32.38 -21.35 23.54
N HIS A 185 -32.36 -21.76 22.27
CA HIS A 185 -33.14 -22.91 21.81
C HIS A 185 -32.63 -24.23 22.43
N SER A 186 -31.31 -24.40 22.56
CA SER A 186 -30.71 -25.53 23.25
C SER A 186 -31.09 -25.58 24.73
N LEU A 187 -31.01 -24.44 25.43
CA LEU A 187 -31.45 -24.33 26.82
C LEU A 187 -32.93 -24.72 26.94
N ARG A 188 -33.81 -24.15 26.12
CA ARG A 188 -35.25 -24.43 26.14
C ARG A 188 -35.56 -25.92 25.94
N ASN A 189 -34.90 -26.57 24.98
CA ASN A 189 -35.07 -28.00 24.73
C ASN A 189 -34.51 -28.87 25.88
N SER A 190 -33.44 -28.43 26.55
CA SER A 190 -32.91 -29.11 27.73
C SER A 190 -33.83 -29.02 28.96
N PHE A 191 -34.63 -27.95 29.06
CA PHE A 191 -35.64 -27.77 30.11
C PHE A 191 -36.97 -28.49 29.82
N VAL A 192 -37.34 -28.67 28.54
CA VAL A 192 -38.56 -29.39 28.12
C VAL A 192 -38.41 -30.92 28.17
N ASN A 193 -37.19 -31.45 28.05
CA ASN A 193 -36.89 -32.88 28.14
C ASN A 193 -36.54 -33.37 29.56
N ARG A 194 -36.86 -32.57 30.60
CA ARG A 194 -36.79 -32.96 32.03
C ARG A 194 -38.20 -33.23 32.57
#